data_AF-A0A4Q7EVY1-F1
#
_entry.id   AF-A0A4Q7EVY1-F1
#
_cell.length_a   1.000
_cell.length_b   1.000
_cell.length_c   1.000
_cell.angle_alpha   90.00
_cell.angle_beta   90.00
_cell.angle_gamma   90.00
#
_symmetry.space_group_name_H-M   'P 1'
#
loop_
_entity.id
_entity.type
_entity.pdbx_description
1 polymer ?
#
loop_
_entity_poly.entity_id
_entity_poly.type
_entity_poly.pdbx_seq_one_letter_code
_entity_poly.pdbx_strand_id
1 'polypeptide(L)'
;DWDAALRMANAAAAVAVGKQGTATVSAAELRRKILPHAYLAAEEKIVLEPGVLDAQLAEWKRQGQRVGFTNGCFDILHPGHVKVLTAARAACDRLIVGLNSDASVRRLKGADRPVQDERARAEVLAALEAVDLVVIFEEDTPIDLITKIKPGVLVKGGDYTREQVVGHEVVEAAGGTVVLIDILQGFSTTALVHRARGGDK
;
A
#
# COMPACT_ATOMS: atom_id res chain seq x y z
N ASP A 1 32.61 4.50 8.27
CA ASP A 1 32.55 5.92 8.66
C ASP A 1 32.33 6.00 10.17
N TRP A 2 33.21 6.69 10.90
CA TRP A 2 33.17 6.75 12.37
C TRP A 2 31.98 7.56 12.90
N ASP A 3 31.49 8.57 12.15
CA ASP A 3 30.31 9.35 12.56
C ASP A 3 29.05 8.47 12.60
N ALA A 4 28.84 7.66 11.54
CA ALA A 4 27.76 6.71 11.46
C ALA A 4 27.82 5.67 12.59
N ALA A 5 29.01 5.13 12.89
CA ALA A 5 29.20 4.18 13.97
C ALA A 5 28.87 4.78 15.35
N LEU A 6 29.29 6.03 15.61
CA LEU A 6 29.01 6.74 16.86
C LEU A 6 27.51 7.01 17.04
N ARG A 7 26.82 7.46 15.97
CA ARG A 7 25.36 7.65 15.99
C ARG A 7 24.62 6.35 16.28
N MET A 8 25.02 5.25 15.63
CA MET A 8 24.43 3.93 15.86
C MET A 8 24.65 3.43 17.29
N ALA A 9 25.87 3.55 17.82
CA ALA A 9 26.20 3.13 19.18
C ALA A 9 25.40 3.92 20.23
N ASN A 10 25.31 5.25 20.09
CA ASN A 10 24.53 6.09 20.99
C ASN A 10 23.02 5.76 20.95
N ALA A 11 22.46 5.52 19.76
CA ALA A 11 21.07 5.12 19.63
C ALA A 11 20.81 3.73 20.25
N ALA A 12 21.71 2.77 20.05
CA ALA A 12 21.60 1.44 20.64
C ALA A 12 21.66 1.51 22.17
N ALA A 13 22.59 2.29 22.72
CA ALA A 13 22.67 2.52 24.16
C ALA A 13 21.38 3.13 24.71
N ALA A 14 20.83 4.16 24.06
CA ALA A 14 19.58 4.81 24.47
C ALA A 14 18.38 3.86 24.46
N VAL A 15 18.30 2.94 23.50
CA VAL A 15 17.27 1.90 23.47
C VAL A 15 17.48 0.89 24.60
N ALA A 16 18.72 0.43 24.82
CA ALA A 16 19.04 -0.57 25.83
C ALA A 16 18.70 -0.09 27.25
N VAL A 17 19.10 1.14 27.62
CA VAL A 17 18.86 1.70 28.96
C VAL A 17 17.39 2.06 29.22
N GLY A 18 16.58 2.19 28.17
CA GLY A 18 15.14 2.42 28.28
C GLY A 18 14.34 1.17 28.63
N LYS A 19 14.97 -0.01 28.61
CA LYS A 19 14.33 -1.30 28.91
C LYS A 19 14.62 -1.73 30.34
N GLN A 20 13.65 -2.39 30.98
CA GLN A 20 13.84 -2.95 32.31
C GLN A 20 14.67 -4.24 32.23
N GLY A 21 15.68 -4.36 33.10
CA GLY A 21 16.51 -5.55 33.23
C GLY A 21 17.53 -5.73 32.10
N THR A 22 18.09 -6.94 32.00
CA THR A 22 19.04 -7.29 30.93
C THR A 22 18.28 -7.42 29.61
N ALA A 23 18.57 -6.53 28.65
CA ALA A 23 17.85 -6.45 27.39
C ALA A 23 18.78 -6.46 26.17
N THR A 24 18.31 -7.07 25.07
CA THR A 24 18.97 -7.01 23.76
C THR A 24 18.35 -5.91 22.91
N VAL A 25 19.13 -5.28 22.02
CA VAL A 25 18.63 -4.28 21.06
C VAL A 25 18.45 -4.94 19.69
N SER A 26 17.22 -4.95 19.20
CA SER A 26 16.91 -5.42 17.85
C SER A 26 17.20 -4.36 16.79
N ALA A 27 17.41 -4.80 15.55
CA ALA A 27 17.57 -3.90 14.41
C ALA A 27 16.36 -2.97 14.21
N ALA A 28 15.14 -3.46 14.47
CA ALA A 28 13.92 -2.67 14.36
C ALA A 28 13.86 -1.55 15.41
N GLU A 29 14.25 -1.81 16.65
CA GLU A 29 14.32 -0.77 17.69
C GLU A 29 15.40 0.26 17.37
N LEU A 30 16.56 -0.18 16.87
CA LEU A 30 17.64 0.72 16.50
C LEU A 30 17.25 1.62 15.33
N ARG A 31 16.62 1.05 14.29
CA ARG A 31 16.07 1.81 13.15
C ARG A 31 15.06 2.85 13.62
N ARG A 32 14.13 2.50 14.50
CA ARG A 32 13.14 3.43 15.08
C ARG A 32 13.76 4.59 15.84
N LYS A 33 14.93 4.39 16.46
CA LYS A 33 15.62 5.43 17.21
C LYS A 33 16.40 6.39 16.33
N ILE A 34 16.96 5.91 15.22
CA ILE A 34 17.87 6.68 14.36
C ILE A 34 17.13 7.36 13.22
N LEU A 35 16.16 6.69 12.62
CA LEU A 35 15.51 7.17 11.41
C LEU A 35 14.34 8.10 11.76
N PRO A 36 14.13 9.19 11.00
CA PRO A 36 12.94 10.02 11.14
C PRO A 36 11.66 9.19 10.99
N HIS A 37 10.60 9.54 11.72
CA HIS A 37 9.31 8.85 11.64
C HIS A 37 8.78 8.74 10.21
N ALA A 38 8.99 9.77 9.38
CA ALA A 38 8.60 9.77 7.97
C ALA A 38 9.24 8.62 7.16
N TYR A 39 10.47 8.23 7.48
CA TYR A 39 11.17 7.15 6.79
C TYR A 39 10.66 5.76 7.22
N LEU A 40 10.38 5.61 8.52
CA LEU A 40 9.92 4.34 9.10
C LEU A 40 8.46 4.06 8.75
N ALA A 41 7.62 5.10 8.77
CA ALA A 41 6.19 4.98 8.53
C ALA A 41 5.88 4.45 7.12
N ALA A 42 6.72 4.74 6.11
CA ALA A 42 6.54 4.15 4.78
C ALA A 42 6.88 2.65 4.77
N GLU A 43 8.00 2.24 5.38
CA GLU A 43 8.38 0.83 5.44
C GLU A 43 7.40 -0.02 6.26
N GLU A 44 6.90 0.51 7.38
CA GLU A 44 5.96 -0.19 8.26
C GLU A 44 4.59 -0.46 7.60
N LYS A 45 4.22 0.33 6.59
CA LYS A 45 2.98 0.12 5.82
C LYS A 45 3.11 -1.00 4.80
N ILE A 46 4.31 -1.42 4.41
CA ILE A 46 4.51 -2.47 3.40
C ILE A 46 4.46 -3.83 4.08
N VAL A 47 3.46 -4.63 3.75
CA VAL A 47 3.29 -5.98 4.29
C VAL A 47 4.19 -6.95 3.53
N LEU A 48 5.26 -7.41 4.20
CA LEU A 48 6.20 -8.39 3.65
C LEU A 48 5.87 -9.83 4.06
N GLU A 49 5.25 -10.01 5.23
CA GLU A 49 4.94 -11.33 5.78
C GLU A 49 3.43 -11.51 5.96
N PRO A 50 2.84 -12.64 5.53
CA PRO A 50 1.40 -12.87 5.64
C PRO A 50 0.83 -12.70 7.05
N GLY A 51 1.60 -13.06 8.09
CA GLY A 51 1.18 -12.95 9.49
C GLY A 51 1.02 -11.51 9.98
N VAL A 52 1.71 -10.55 9.37
CA VAL A 52 1.60 -9.12 9.72
C VAL A 52 0.23 -8.58 9.32
N LEU A 53 -0.27 -8.95 8.14
CA LEU A 53 -1.61 -8.57 7.69
C LEU A 53 -2.69 -9.08 8.66
N ASP A 54 -2.60 -10.36 9.04
CA ASP A 54 -3.58 -10.99 9.92
C ASP A 54 -3.62 -10.34 11.31
N ALA A 55 -2.44 -10.04 11.88
CA ALA A 55 -2.34 -9.33 13.15
C ALA A 55 -2.95 -7.92 13.06
N GLN A 56 -2.67 -7.18 11.98
CA GLN A 56 -3.16 -5.81 11.81
C GLN A 56 -4.68 -5.77 11.59
N LEU A 57 -5.22 -6.71 10.81
CA LEU A 57 -6.67 -6.85 10.61
C LEU A 57 -7.38 -7.19 11.93
N ALA A 58 -6.81 -8.09 12.74
CA ALA A 58 -7.37 -8.45 14.04
C ALA A 58 -7.40 -7.25 15.01
N GLU A 59 -6.34 -6.43 15.00
CA GLU A 59 -6.28 -5.18 15.79
C GLU A 59 -7.36 -4.18 15.34
N TRP A 60 -7.44 -3.88 14.04
CA TRP A 60 -8.42 -2.93 13.52
C TRP A 60 -9.86 -3.39 13.76
N LYS A 61 -10.12 -4.69 13.63
CA LYS A 61 -11.43 -5.28 13.98
C LYS A 61 -11.75 -5.10 15.46
N ARG A 62 -10.78 -5.34 16.36
CA ARG A 62 -10.95 -5.10 17.80
C ARG A 62 -11.22 -3.63 18.12
N GLN A 63 -10.66 -2.71 17.35
CA GLN A 63 -10.90 -1.26 17.48
C GLN A 63 -12.20 -0.81 16.80
N GLY A 64 -12.96 -1.71 16.16
CA GLY A 64 -14.17 -1.36 15.41
C GLY A 64 -13.91 -0.51 14.17
N GLN A 65 -12.67 -0.49 13.66
CA GLN A 65 -12.31 0.30 12.49
C GLN A 65 -12.82 -0.34 11.20
N ARG A 66 -13.45 0.47 10.35
CA ARG A 66 -13.90 0.06 9.03
C ARG A 66 -12.71 0.01 8.06
N VAL A 67 -12.39 -1.18 7.57
CA VAL A 67 -11.31 -1.39 6.60
C VAL A 67 -11.83 -1.18 5.18
N GLY A 68 -11.17 -0.31 4.43
CA GLY A 68 -11.34 -0.12 3.00
C GLY A 68 -10.24 -0.85 2.22
N PHE A 69 -10.57 -1.32 1.02
CA PHE A 69 -9.63 -1.96 0.12
C PHE A 69 -9.75 -1.39 -1.28
N THR A 70 -8.60 -1.17 -1.93
CA THR A 70 -8.53 -0.90 -3.36
C THR A 70 -7.32 -1.60 -3.94
N ASN A 71 -7.26 -1.78 -5.26
CA ASN A 71 -6.13 -2.44 -5.90
C ASN A 71 -5.79 -1.85 -7.27
N GLY A 72 -4.52 -1.99 -7.65
CA GLY A 72 -4.05 -1.61 -8.97
C GLY A 72 -2.54 -1.80 -9.13
N CYS A 73 -2.05 -1.52 -10.33
CA CYS A 73 -0.62 -1.60 -10.63
C CYS A 73 0.15 -0.39 -10.10
N PHE A 74 -0.46 0.80 -10.07
CA PHE A 74 0.14 2.07 -9.62
C PHE A 74 1.55 2.32 -10.17
N ASP A 75 1.74 2.10 -11.48
CA ASP A 75 3.07 2.11 -12.12
C ASP A 75 3.76 3.47 -12.01
N ILE A 76 3.15 4.54 -12.52
CA ILE A 76 3.58 5.92 -12.28
C ILE A 76 2.39 6.67 -11.67
N LEU A 77 2.58 7.19 -10.46
CA LEU A 77 1.55 7.98 -9.78
C LEU A 77 1.25 9.28 -10.55
N HIS A 78 -0.02 9.66 -10.49
CA HIS A 78 -0.53 10.88 -11.09
C HIS A 78 -1.76 11.37 -10.29
N PRO A 79 -2.24 12.59 -10.51
CA PRO A 79 -3.35 13.16 -9.73
C PRO A 79 -4.60 12.27 -9.68
N GLY A 80 -4.92 11.57 -10.79
CA GLY A 80 -5.98 10.56 -10.81
C GLY A 80 -5.87 9.48 -9.74
N HIS A 81 -4.69 8.88 -9.53
CA HIS A 81 -4.47 7.89 -8.46
C HIS A 81 -4.64 8.51 -7.07
N VAL A 82 -4.08 9.70 -6.84
CA VAL A 82 -4.18 10.41 -5.55
C VAL A 82 -5.64 10.69 -5.21
N LYS A 83 -6.45 11.14 -6.18
CA LYS A 83 -7.88 11.38 -6.00
C LYS A 83 -8.63 10.11 -5.59
N VAL A 84 -8.38 8.99 -6.29
CA VAL A 84 -9.02 7.70 -5.97
C VAL A 84 -8.62 7.23 -4.57
N LEU A 85 -7.34 7.27 -4.22
CA LEU A 85 -6.86 6.84 -2.90
C LEU A 85 -7.39 7.73 -1.78
N THR A 86 -7.45 9.04 -1.99
CA THR A 86 -7.99 9.99 -0.99
C THR A 86 -9.48 9.76 -0.77
N ALA A 87 -10.26 9.58 -1.83
CA ALA A 87 -11.68 9.27 -1.72
C ALA A 87 -11.92 7.87 -1.14
N ALA A 88 -11.06 6.89 -1.42
CA ALA A 88 -11.11 5.58 -0.79
C ALA A 88 -10.90 5.69 0.72
N ARG A 89 -9.88 6.45 1.14
CA ARG A 89 -9.59 6.70 2.56
C ARG A 89 -10.71 7.47 3.26
N ALA A 90 -11.41 8.37 2.57
CA ALA A 90 -12.56 9.09 3.12
C ALA A 90 -13.78 8.18 3.37
N ALA A 91 -13.84 7.02 2.73
CA ALA A 91 -14.93 6.05 2.88
C ALA A 91 -14.69 5.02 4.00
N CYS A 92 -13.50 5.01 4.61
CA CYS A 92 -13.09 4.02 5.62
C CYS A 92 -12.25 4.64 6.73
N ASP A 93 -11.92 3.87 7.77
CA ASP A 93 -10.99 4.29 8.82
C ASP A 93 -9.55 3.90 8.51
N ARG A 94 -9.38 2.79 7.76
CA ARG A 94 -8.09 2.23 7.37
C ARG A 94 -8.13 1.80 5.92
N LEU A 95 -7.16 2.23 5.11
CA LEU A 95 -7.07 1.86 3.70
C LEU A 95 -5.93 0.88 3.45
N ILE A 96 -6.29 -0.30 2.94
CA ILE A 96 -5.35 -1.27 2.38
C ILE A 96 -5.32 -1.13 0.86
N VAL A 97 -4.12 -1.03 0.29
CA VAL A 97 -3.90 -1.03 -1.16
C VAL A 97 -3.27 -2.36 -1.58
N GLY A 98 -4.00 -3.14 -2.36
CA GLY A 98 -3.46 -4.30 -3.07
C GLY A 98 -2.63 -3.85 -4.27
N LEU A 99 -1.33 -4.15 -4.27
CA LEU A 99 -0.41 -3.83 -5.35
C LEU A 99 -0.09 -5.07 -6.17
N ASN A 100 -0.35 -5.03 -7.48
CA ASN A 100 0.04 -6.12 -8.37
C ASN A 100 1.58 -6.27 -8.41
N SER A 101 2.08 -7.50 -8.29
CA SER A 101 3.49 -7.82 -8.47
C SER A 101 3.99 -7.52 -9.88
N ASP A 102 5.29 -7.48 -10.10
CA ASP A 102 5.87 -7.28 -11.43
C ASP A 102 5.43 -8.38 -12.41
N ALA A 103 5.36 -9.63 -11.94
CA ALA A 103 4.89 -10.75 -12.73
C ALA A 103 3.41 -10.60 -13.11
N SER A 104 2.56 -10.19 -12.16
CA SER A 104 1.14 -9.90 -12.39
C SER A 104 0.96 -8.80 -13.44
N VAL A 105 1.69 -7.68 -13.29
CA VAL A 105 1.61 -6.56 -14.24
C VAL A 105 2.09 -6.96 -15.63
N ARG A 106 3.18 -7.73 -15.75
CA ARG A 106 3.69 -8.22 -17.05
C ARG A 106 2.65 -9.07 -17.79
N ARG A 107 1.93 -9.96 -17.08
CA ARG A 107 0.87 -10.77 -17.68
C ARG A 107 -0.32 -9.93 -18.13
N LEU A 108 -0.69 -8.92 -17.34
CA LEU A 108 -1.86 -8.06 -17.62
C LEU A 108 -1.62 -6.99 -18.69
N LYS A 109 -0.41 -6.42 -18.76
CA LYS A 109 -0.10 -5.23 -19.57
C LYS A 109 1.00 -5.44 -20.61
N GLY A 110 1.63 -6.61 -20.63
CA GLY A 110 2.72 -6.96 -21.55
C GLY A 110 4.11 -6.80 -20.94
N ALA A 111 5.12 -7.30 -21.66
CA ALA A 111 6.50 -7.44 -21.17
C ALA A 111 7.20 -6.11 -20.84
N ASP A 112 6.78 -5.01 -21.46
CA ASP A 112 7.34 -3.67 -21.27
C ASP A 112 6.81 -2.95 -20.01
N ARG A 113 5.97 -3.62 -19.22
CA ARG A 113 5.39 -3.10 -17.98
C ARG A 113 5.63 -4.08 -16.82
N PRO A 114 5.80 -3.59 -15.57
CA PRO A 114 5.75 -2.17 -15.17
C PRO A 114 7.06 -1.43 -15.52
N VAL A 115 7.02 -0.10 -15.47
CA VAL A 115 8.22 0.76 -15.62
C VAL A 115 9.00 0.80 -14.30
N GLN A 116 8.29 0.85 -13.18
CA GLN A 116 8.86 0.76 -11.83
C GLN A 116 8.63 -0.63 -11.24
N ASP A 117 9.64 -1.21 -10.59
CA ASP A 117 9.48 -2.48 -9.89
C ASP A 117 8.47 -2.39 -8.73
N GLU A 118 7.97 -3.53 -8.28
CA GLU A 118 6.94 -3.62 -7.25
C GLU A 118 7.35 -3.00 -5.92
N ARG A 119 8.65 -3.03 -5.59
CA ARG A 119 9.17 -2.45 -4.37
C ARG A 119 9.12 -0.93 -4.43
N ALA A 120 9.61 -0.34 -5.52
CA ALA A 120 9.55 1.10 -5.74
C ALA A 120 8.10 1.61 -5.75
N ARG A 121 7.19 0.87 -6.39
CA ARG A 121 5.75 1.21 -6.40
C ARG A 121 5.14 1.12 -4.99
N ALA A 122 5.51 0.11 -4.20
CA ALA A 122 5.04 -0.03 -2.82
C ALA A 122 5.55 1.11 -1.92
N GLU A 123 6.83 1.48 -2.02
CA GLU A 123 7.42 2.58 -1.26
C GLU A 123 6.72 3.91 -1.56
N VAL A 124 6.44 4.19 -2.83
CA VAL A 124 5.71 5.39 -3.25
C VAL A 124 4.28 5.41 -2.70
N LEU A 125 3.56 4.29 -2.75
CA LEU A 125 2.21 4.18 -2.19
C LEU A 125 2.21 4.33 -0.66
N ALA A 126 3.16 3.71 0.03
CA ALA A 126 3.26 3.76 1.48
C ALA A 126 3.57 5.17 2.00
N ALA A 127 4.29 5.98 1.21
CA ALA A 127 4.53 7.39 1.53
C ALA A 127 3.25 8.25 1.51
N LEU A 128 2.16 7.79 0.88
CA LEU A 128 0.91 8.53 0.84
C LEU A 128 0.18 8.46 2.18
N GLU A 129 -0.28 9.61 2.66
CA GLU A 129 -1.04 9.73 3.91
C GLU A 129 -2.33 8.90 3.88
N ALA A 130 -2.99 8.82 2.71
CA ALA A 130 -4.23 8.08 2.54
C ALA A 130 -4.09 6.56 2.71
N VAL A 131 -2.88 6.02 2.68
CA VAL A 131 -2.62 4.57 2.66
C VAL A 131 -2.14 4.11 4.04
N ASP A 132 -2.82 3.14 4.64
CA ASP A 132 -2.45 2.54 5.92
C ASP A 132 -1.67 1.23 5.76
N LEU A 133 -1.92 0.45 4.70
CA LEU A 133 -1.12 -0.72 4.32
C LEU A 133 -1.02 -0.89 2.81
N VAL A 134 0.11 -1.42 2.35
CA VAL A 134 0.33 -1.91 0.98
C VAL A 134 0.59 -3.40 1.05
N VAL A 135 -0.18 -4.19 0.29
CA VAL A 135 -0.03 -5.64 0.21
C VAL A 135 0.26 -6.01 -1.24
N ILE A 136 1.42 -6.60 -1.50
CA ILE A 136 1.78 -7.08 -2.83
C ILE A 136 1.14 -8.44 -3.06
N PHE A 137 0.52 -8.64 -4.22
CA PHE A 137 -0.09 -9.91 -4.61
C PHE A 137 0.31 -10.27 -6.05
N GLU A 138 0.47 -11.56 -6.33
CA GLU A 138 0.97 -12.04 -7.62
C GLU A 138 -0.15 -12.48 -8.57
N GLU A 139 -1.32 -12.82 -8.04
CA GLU A 139 -2.46 -13.30 -8.80
C GLU A 139 -2.93 -12.28 -9.85
N ASP A 140 -3.63 -12.75 -10.88
CA ASP A 140 -4.17 -11.87 -11.93
C ASP A 140 -5.33 -11.00 -11.43
N THR A 141 -6.00 -11.45 -10.36
CA THR A 141 -7.10 -10.74 -9.73
C THR A 141 -6.92 -10.68 -8.22
N PRO A 142 -7.43 -9.64 -7.55
CA PRO A 142 -7.26 -9.48 -6.09
C PRO A 142 -8.24 -10.34 -5.27
N ILE A 143 -8.93 -11.32 -5.87
CA ILE A 143 -10.08 -12.00 -5.24
C ILE A 143 -9.68 -12.76 -3.96
N ASP A 144 -8.52 -13.39 -3.93
CA ASP A 144 -8.03 -14.13 -2.77
C ASP A 144 -7.72 -13.17 -1.62
N LEU A 145 -7.11 -12.04 -1.93
CA LEU A 145 -6.82 -10.99 -0.96
C LEU A 145 -8.10 -10.33 -0.43
N ILE A 146 -9.09 -10.08 -1.30
CA ILE A 146 -10.41 -9.58 -0.90
C ILE A 146 -11.13 -10.59 0.02
N THR A 147 -11.07 -11.88 -0.32
CA THR A 147 -11.70 -12.95 0.47
C THR A 147 -11.03 -13.12 1.83
N LYS A 148 -9.72 -12.89 1.90
CA LYS A 148 -8.96 -12.88 3.16
C LYS A 148 -9.30 -11.65 4.03
N ILE A 149 -9.26 -10.46 3.44
CA ILE A 149 -9.46 -9.19 4.17
C ILE A 149 -10.93 -8.99 4.56
N LYS A 150 -11.88 -9.38 3.68
CA LYS A 150 -13.32 -9.08 3.78
C LYS A 150 -13.57 -7.60 4.13
N PRO A 151 -13.13 -6.66 3.26
CA PRO A 151 -13.17 -5.24 3.57
C PRO A 151 -14.61 -4.76 3.73
N GLY A 152 -14.82 -3.79 4.63
CA GLY A 152 -16.12 -3.13 4.79
C GLY A 152 -16.43 -2.14 3.67
N VAL A 153 -15.41 -1.74 2.89
CA VAL A 153 -15.56 -0.96 1.66
C VAL A 153 -14.59 -1.48 0.60
N LEU A 154 -15.11 -1.78 -0.59
CA LEU A 154 -14.30 -2.04 -1.78
C LEU A 154 -14.37 -0.85 -2.71
N VAL A 155 -13.23 -0.25 -3.03
CA VAL A 155 -13.17 0.97 -3.82
C VAL A 155 -12.50 0.71 -5.15
N LYS A 156 -13.16 1.11 -6.24
CA LYS A 156 -12.60 1.01 -7.59
C LYS A 156 -12.71 2.35 -8.31
N GLY A 157 -11.61 2.80 -8.89
CA GLY A 157 -11.61 3.93 -9.81
C GLY A 157 -11.82 3.44 -11.24
N GLY A 158 -12.71 4.08 -12.00
CA GLY A 158 -12.86 3.88 -13.44
C GLY A 158 -14.28 3.73 -13.91
N ASP A 159 -14.42 3.53 -15.22
CA ASP A 159 -15.70 3.31 -15.90
C ASP A 159 -16.17 1.86 -15.73
N TYR A 160 -16.13 1.37 -14.49
CA TYR A 160 -16.62 0.03 -14.14
C TYR A 160 -18.07 0.15 -13.66
N THR A 161 -18.92 -0.79 -14.08
CA THR A 161 -20.16 -1.05 -13.33
C THR A 161 -19.85 -1.84 -12.07
N ARG A 162 -20.76 -1.83 -11.10
CA ARG A 162 -20.57 -2.55 -9.83
C ARG A 162 -20.30 -4.04 -10.05
N GLU A 163 -21.01 -4.65 -11.00
CA GLU A 163 -20.96 -6.07 -11.35
C GLU A 163 -19.63 -6.45 -12.04
N GLN A 164 -18.91 -5.47 -12.59
CA GLN A 164 -17.59 -5.66 -13.19
C GLN A 164 -16.46 -5.61 -12.16
N VAL A 165 -16.74 -5.18 -10.92
CA VAL A 165 -15.72 -5.09 -9.87
C VAL A 165 -15.48 -6.48 -9.28
N VAL A 166 -14.30 -7.04 -9.54
CA VAL A 166 -13.86 -8.31 -8.94
C VAL A 166 -13.98 -8.25 -7.42
N GLY A 167 -14.71 -9.21 -6.85
CA GLY A 167 -14.91 -9.33 -5.40
C GLY A 167 -16.12 -8.58 -4.85
N HIS A 168 -16.95 -7.93 -5.68
CA HIS A 168 -18.15 -7.25 -5.20
C HIS A 168 -19.08 -8.18 -4.41
N GLU A 169 -19.37 -9.39 -4.94
CA GLU A 169 -20.26 -10.37 -4.29
C GLU A 169 -19.74 -10.78 -2.92
N VAL A 170 -18.43 -11.02 -2.81
CA VAL A 170 -17.78 -11.42 -1.55
C VAL A 170 -17.91 -10.33 -0.49
N VAL A 171 -17.71 -9.07 -0.90
CA VAL A 171 -17.78 -7.91 -0.02
C VAL A 171 -19.22 -7.64 0.42
N GLU A 172 -20.17 -7.68 -0.51
CA GLU A 172 -21.59 -7.44 -0.21
C GLU A 172 -22.19 -8.57 0.64
N ALA A 173 -21.83 -9.83 0.38
CA ALA A 173 -22.24 -10.96 1.21
C ALA A 173 -21.68 -10.88 2.65
N ALA A 174 -20.54 -10.20 2.83
CA ALA A 174 -19.97 -9.91 4.15
C ALA A 174 -20.55 -8.63 4.81
N GLY A 175 -21.52 -7.96 4.17
CA GLY A 175 -22.14 -6.71 4.66
C GLY A 175 -21.34 -5.44 4.35
N GLY A 176 -20.31 -5.54 3.51
CA GLY A 176 -19.55 -4.40 3.00
C GLY A 176 -20.22 -3.71 1.82
N THR A 177 -19.60 -2.65 1.30
CA THR A 177 -20.14 -1.85 0.19
C THR A 177 -19.10 -1.63 -0.91
N VAL A 178 -19.53 -1.67 -2.17
CA VAL A 178 -18.69 -1.26 -3.30
C VAL A 178 -18.93 0.21 -3.65
N VAL A 179 -17.84 0.97 -3.74
CA VAL A 179 -17.80 2.40 -4.09
C VAL A 179 -17.01 2.58 -5.38
N LEU A 180 -17.63 3.24 -6.35
CA LEU A 180 -17.02 3.58 -7.63
C LEU A 180 -16.62 5.06 -7.60
N ILE A 181 -15.42 5.38 -8.07
CA ILE A 181 -14.91 6.74 -8.13
C ILE A 181 -14.59 7.10 -9.57
N ASP A 182 -15.14 8.22 -10.03
CA ASP A 182 -14.85 8.77 -11.35
C ASP A 182 -13.37 9.12 -11.49
N ILE A 183 -12.72 8.52 -12.50
CA ILE A 183 -11.33 8.83 -12.82
C ILE A 183 -11.26 10.25 -13.37
N LEU A 184 -10.24 10.99 -12.91
CA LEU A 184 -9.90 12.28 -13.50
C LEU A 184 -9.42 12.08 -14.94
N GLN A 185 -10.22 12.52 -15.92
CA GLN A 185 -9.87 12.40 -17.33
C GLN A 185 -8.57 13.14 -17.68
N GLY A 186 -7.82 12.60 -18.64
CA GLY A 186 -6.55 13.18 -19.11
C GLY A 186 -5.29 12.72 -18.34
N PHE A 187 -5.43 11.91 -17.29
CA PHE A 187 -4.30 11.38 -16.52
C PHE A 187 -4.25 9.86 -16.56
N SER A 188 -3.23 9.31 -17.24
CA SER A 188 -2.89 7.89 -17.17
C SER A 188 -1.38 7.69 -17.27
N THR A 189 -0.85 6.64 -16.65
CA THR A 189 0.56 6.25 -16.80
C THR A 189 0.94 6.05 -18.28
N THR A 190 0.05 5.51 -19.10
CA THR A 190 0.29 5.35 -20.54
C THR A 190 0.45 6.70 -21.24
N ALA A 191 -0.44 7.66 -20.96
CA ALA A 191 -0.36 9.01 -21.54
C ALA A 191 0.92 9.74 -21.10
N LEU A 192 1.32 9.60 -19.84
CA LEU A 192 2.56 10.18 -19.32
C LEU A 192 3.80 9.59 -20.01
N VAL A 193 3.88 8.26 -20.13
CA VAL A 193 5.00 7.60 -20.81
C VAL A 193 5.03 7.95 -22.30
N HIS A 194 3.87 8.05 -22.96
CA HIS A 194 3.80 8.46 -24.36
C HIS A 194 4.32 9.89 -24.56
N ARG A 195 3.92 10.84 -23.69
CA ARG A 195 4.44 12.23 -23.73
C ARG A 195 5.93 12.31 -23.43
N ALA A 196 6.44 11.48 -22.52
CA ALA A 196 7.88 11.45 -22.24
C ALA A 196 8.72 10.88 -23.40
N ARG A 197 8.17 9.92 -24.18
CA ARG A 197 8.84 9.31 -25.34
C ARG A 197 8.73 10.17 -26.60
N GLY A 198 7.60 10.84 -26.80
CA GLY A 198 7.42 11.84 -27.84
C GLY A 198 7.78 13.20 -27.29
N GLY A 199 9.06 13.57 -27.31
CA GLY A 199 9.49 14.90 -26.90
C GLY A 199 8.66 15.98 -27.59
N ASP A 200 7.95 16.79 -26.81
CA ASP A 200 7.18 17.91 -27.33
C ASP A 200 8.15 18.86 -28.05
N LYS A 201 7.91 19.04 -29.35
CA LYS A 201 8.22 20.28 -30.07
C LYS A 201 7.10 21.28 -29.80
#